data_AF-A0A7C0YYD4-F1
#
_entry.id   AF-A0A7C0YYD4-F1
#
_cell.length_a   1.000
_cell.length_b   1.000
_cell.length_c   1.000
_cell.angle_alpha   90.00
_cell.angle_beta   90.00
_cell.angle_gamma   90.00
#
_symmetry.space_group_name_H-M   'P 1'
#
loop_
_entity.id
_entity.type
_entity.pdbx_description
1 polymer ?
#
loop_
_entity_poly.entity_id
_entity_poly.type
_entity_poly.pdbx_seq_one_letter_code
_entity_poly.pdbx_strand_id
1 'polypeptide(L)'
;MGMPLIFTGKRENEMRRKFRKVAVGGTFDELHKGHRALLMKAFEVGEKVLIGLCTDEFVKKMGKPHVTASYEKRLKELEDFLRRNNLVERAEIVPLNDPYGVTLSEGCIEALIVSKETEARAREINLKRAELGLQPLHIVVIDMVPAENHVEISTTRIRRGEIDREGKLLRRKVEPGKVRSFEEQV
;
A
#
# COMPACT_ATOMS: atom_id res chain seq x y z
N MET A 1 35.55 29.09 42.21
CA MET A 1 35.03 27.71 42.08
C MET A 1 33.72 27.79 41.32
N GLY A 2 33.73 27.40 40.04
CA GLY A 2 32.57 27.52 39.15
C GLY A 2 31.61 26.34 39.34
N MET A 3 30.33 26.64 39.56
CA MET A 3 29.25 25.66 39.60
C MET A 3 28.74 25.39 38.18
N PRO A 4 28.33 24.16 37.85
CA PRO A 4 28.08 23.76 36.47
C PRO A 4 26.73 24.27 35.96
N LEU A 5 26.76 24.72 34.70
CA LEU A 5 25.60 25.00 33.87
C LEU A 5 24.89 23.66 33.57
N ILE A 6 23.74 23.40 34.19
CA ILE A 6 22.91 22.25 33.82
C ILE A 6 22.26 22.57 32.47
N PHE A 7 22.90 22.12 31.39
CA PHE A 7 22.27 22.04 30.08
C PHE A 7 21.22 20.93 30.16
N THR A 8 19.97 21.28 30.43
CA THR A 8 18.84 20.37 30.26
C THR A 8 18.64 20.14 28.77
N GLY A 9 19.48 19.26 28.22
CA GLY A 9 19.37 18.73 26.88
C GLY A 9 17.96 18.23 26.65
N LYS A 10 17.31 18.86 25.68
CA LYS A 10 16.02 18.56 25.05
C LYS A 10 15.53 17.13 25.29
N ARG A 11 14.35 17.05 25.90
CA ARG A 11 13.49 15.86 25.95
C ARG A 11 13.37 15.22 24.56
N GLU A 12 13.81 13.98 24.49
CA GLU A 12 13.27 12.85 23.72
C GLU A 12 12.46 13.17 22.45
N ASN A 13 13.11 12.98 21.30
CA ASN A 13 12.55 12.33 20.11
C ASN A 13 11.06 12.59 19.80
N GLU A 14 10.69 13.84 19.53
CA GLU A 14 9.58 14.07 18.60
C GLU A 14 9.99 13.44 17.27
N MET A 15 9.33 12.36 16.88
CA MET A 15 9.48 11.73 15.57
C MET A 15 9.03 12.74 14.50
N ARG A 16 9.95 13.62 14.11
CA ARG A 16 9.71 14.66 13.11
C ARG A 16 9.40 13.95 11.81
N ARG A 17 8.13 14.03 11.40
CA ARG A 17 7.68 13.61 10.07
C ARG A 17 8.52 14.36 9.04
N LYS A 18 8.97 13.64 8.02
CA LYS A 18 9.95 14.17 7.05
C LYS A 18 9.30 15.08 6.01
N PHE A 19 8.01 14.88 5.72
CA PHE A 19 7.29 15.55 4.64
C PHE A 19 5.96 16.11 5.11
N ARG A 20 5.54 17.26 4.58
CA ARG A 20 4.24 17.90 4.90
C ARG A 20 3.07 17.17 4.27
N LYS A 21 3.20 16.76 3.01
CA LYS A 21 2.17 15.97 2.31
C LYS A 21 2.84 14.91 1.45
N VAL A 22 2.38 13.67 1.60
CA VAL A 22 2.84 12.53 0.81
C VAL A 22 1.69 11.88 0.08
N ALA A 23 1.98 11.19 -1.02
CA ALA A 23 1.02 10.41 -1.78
C ALA A 23 1.31 8.91 -1.68
N VAL A 24 0.26 8.12 -1.68
CA VAL A 24 0.31 6.67 -1.81
C VAL A 24 -0.88 6.24 -2.68
N GLY A 25 -0.64 5.34 -3.62
CA GLY A 25 -1.66 4.88 -4.57
C GLY A 25 -1.80 3.37 -4.57
N GLY A 26 -3.01 2.87 -4.77
CA GLY A 26 -3.23 1.44 -4.85
C GLY A 26 -4.66 1.07 -5.22
N THR A 27 -4.85 -0.21 -5.58
CA THR A 27 -6.20 -0.77 -5.68
C THR A 27 -6.77 -1.05 -4.29
N PHE A 28 -5.93 -1.45 -3.34
CA PHE A 28 -6.31 -1.78 -1.97
C PHE A 28 -7.45 -2.82 -1.87
N ASP A 29 -7.43 -3.83 -2.74
CA ASP A 29 -8.38 -4.96 -2.69
C ASP A 29 -7.94 -6.00 -1.67
N GLU A 30 -8.90 -6.56 -0.93
CA GLU A 30 -8.64 -7.42 0.25
C GLU A 30 -7.58 -6.78 1.16
N LEU A 31 -7.91 -5.68 1.85
CA LEU A 31 -6.93 -4.82 2.54
C LEU A 31 -6.05 -5.59 3.55
N HIS A 32 -4.93 -6.12 3.05
CA HIS A 32 -4.07 -7.08 3.71
C HIS A 32 -2.85 -6.43 4.36
N LYS A 33 -2.06 -7.22 5.10
CA LYS A 33 -0.90 -6.76 5.86
C LYS A 33 0.08 -5.91 5.03
N GLY A 34 0.35 -6.31 3.78
CA GLY A 34 1.16 -5.52 2.83
C GLY A 34 0.61 -4.11 2.57
N HIS A 35 -0.67 -3.97 2.21
CA HIS A 35 -1.30 -2.66 2.02
C HIS A 35 -1.25 -1.80 3.28
N ARG A 36 -1.53 -2.41 4.45
CA ARG A 36 -1.49 -1.69 5.73
C ARG A 36 -0.08 -1.21 6.07
N ALA A 37 0.95 -2.00 5.79
CA ALA A 37 2.34 -1.56 5.97
C ALA A 37 2.69 -0.36 5.08
N LEU A 38 2.25 -0.38 3.81
CA LEU A 38 2.42 0.74 2.87
C LEU A 38 1.74 2.01 3.38
N LEU A 39 0.47 1.92 3.79
CA LEU A 39 -0.28 3.05 4.33
C LEU A 39 0.36 3.57 5.62
N MET A 40 0.70 2.68 6.56
CA MET A 40 1.36 3.08 7.81
C MET A 40 2.68 3.79 7.56
N LYS A 41 3.49 3.34 6.58
CA LYS A 41 4.71 4.05 6.24
C LYS A 41 4.43 5.46 5.73
N ALA A 42 3.39 5.66 4.94
CA ALA A 42 2.99 6.99 4.49
C ALA A 42 2.63 7.91 5.67
N PHE A 43 1.88 7.41 6.65
CA PHE A 43 1.55 8.16 7.87
C PHE A 43 2.71 8.32 8.86
N GLU A 44 3.74 7.49 8.78
CA GLU A 44 4.98 7.64 9.55
C GLU A 44 5.80 8.83 9.02
N VAL A 45 5.94 8.95 7.70
CA VAL A 45 6.84 9.94 7.09
C VAL A 45 6.15 11.26 6.71
N GLY A 46 4.84 11.27 6.52
CA GLY A 46 4.07 12.44 6.06
C GLY A 46 3.13 13.01 7.12
N GLU A 47 3.03 14.34 7.25
CA GLU A 47 2.02 14.98 8.13
C GLU A 47 0.60 14.73 7.63
N LYS A 48 0.34 14.96 6.34
CA LYS A 48 -0.87 14.57 5.62
C LYS A 48 -0.57 13.52 4.55
N VAL A 49 -1.52 12.63 4.32
CA VAL A 49 -1.42 11.55 3.33
C VAL A 49 -2.57 11.64 2.34
N LEU A 50 -2.25 11.81 1.07
CA LEU A 50 -3.18 11.64 -0.03
C LEU A 50 -3.16 10.19 -0.48
N ILE A 51 -4.30 9.52 -0.40
CA ILE A 51 -4.47 8.11 -0.74
C ILE A 51 -5.26 8.02 -2.04
N GLY A 52 -4.57 7.64 -3.11
CA GLY A 52 -5.21 7.37 -4.39
C GLY A 52 -5.80 5.95 -4.43
N LEU A 53 -7.11 5.85 -4.52
CA LEU A 53 -7.84 4.58 -4.64
C LEU A 53 -8.27 4.34 -6.09
N CYS A 54 -7.79 3.28 -6.72
CA CYS A 54 -8.13 2.97 -8.12
C CYS A 54 -9.65 2.80 -8.31
N THR A 55 -10.23 3.43 -9.33
CA THR A 55 -11.63 3.21 -9.71
C THR A 55 -11.84 1.85 -10.36
N ASP A 56 -13.08 1.36 -10.38
CA ASP A 56 -13.39 0.06 -10.97
C ASP A 56 -13.07 0.02 -12.47
N GLU A 57 -13.33 1.12 -13.18
CA GLU A 57 -12.96 1.27 -14.60
C GLU A 57 -11.44 1.20 -14.81
N PHE A 58 -10.66 1.78 -13.91
CA PHE A 58 -9.20 1.69 -14.01
C PHE A 58 -8.69 0.28 -13.70
N VAL A 59 -9.25 -0.38 -12.68
CA VAL A 59 -8.88 -1.76 -12.32
C VAL A 59 -9.18 -2.74 -13.45
N LYS A 60 -10.32 -2.60 -14.15
CA LYS A 60 -10.67 -3.45 -15.30
C LYS A 60 -9.59 -3.46 -16.39
N LYS A 61 -8.91 -2.33 -16.59
CA LYS A 61 -7.83 -2.18 -17.59
C LYS A 61 -6.51 -2.85 -17.17
N MET A 62 -6.36 -3.26 -15.91
CA MET A 62 -5.11 -3.83 -15.38
C MET A 62 -4.96 -5.33 -15.64
N GLY A 63 -5.97 -6.02 -16.18
CA GLY A 63 -5.87 -7.45 -16.50
C GLY A 63 -5.61 -8.35 -15.29
N LYS A 64 -6.13 -8.00 -14.11
CA LYS A 64 -5.88 -8.78 -12.89
C LYS A 64 -6.44 -10.20 -13.02
N PRO A 65 -5.73 -11.24 -12.52
CA PRO A 65 -6.14 -12.64 -12.64
C PRO A 65 -7.26 -13.03 -11.64
N HIS A 66 -7.96 -12.06 -11.06
CA HIS A 66 -8.99 -12.25 -10.05
C HIS A 66 -10.02 -11.12 -10.10
N VAL A 67 -11.24 -11.42 -9.64
CA VAL A 67 -12.28 -10.40 -9.43
C VAL A 67 -11.87 -9.49 -8.28
N THR A 68 -11.88 -8.19 -8.53
CA THR A 68 -11.62 -7.17 -7.53
C THR A 68 -12.94 -6.70 -6.91
N ALA A 69 -12.96 -6.40 -5.62
CA ALA A 69 -14.13 -5.77 -5.00
C ALA A 69 -14.44 -4.40 -5.62
N SER A 70 -15.70 -3.97 -5.54
CA SER A 70 -16.12 -2.64 -6.01
C SER A 70 -15.38 -1.52 -5.30
N TYR A 71 -15.31 -0.36 -5.95
CA TYR A 71 -14.70 0.84 -5.41
C TYR A 71 -15.27 1.18 -4.04
N GLU A 72 -16.59 1.16 -3.89
CA GLU A 72 -17.28 1.45 -2.62
C GLU A 72 -16.88 0.50 -1.50
N LYS A 73 -16.77 -0.80 -1.80
CA LYS A 73 -16.37 -1.80 -0.79
C LYS A 73 -14.91 -1.58 -0.36
N ARG A 74 -14.02 -1.30 -1.32
CA ARG A 74 -12.61 -1.00 -1.03
C ARG A 74 -12.44 0.31 -0.28
N LEU A 75 -13.21 1.33 -0.64
CA LEU A 75 -13.25 2.61 0.05
C LEU A 75 -13.68 2.42 1.51
N LYS A 76 -14.77 1.68 1.74
CA LYS A 76 -15.24 1.36 3.10
C LYS A 76 -14.19 0.63 3.93
N GLU A 77 -13.53 -0.39 3.36
CA GLU A 77 -12.46 -1.10 4.07
C GLU A 77 -11.28 -0.17 4.41
N LEU A 78 -10.92 0.75 3.51
CA LEU A 78 -9.88 1.75 3.72
C LEU A 78 -10.27 2.77 4.81
N GLU A 79 -11.49 3.30 4.76
CA GLU A 79 -12.03 4.22 5.77
C GLU A 79 -12.07 3.57 7.16
N ASP A 80 -12.52 2.32 7.25
CA ASP A 80 -12.52 1.58 8.50
C ASP A 80 -11.10 1.40 9.05
N PHE A 81 -10.12 1.11 8.18
CA PHE A 81 -8.72 1.05 8.58
C PHE A 81 -8.22 2.39 9.13
N LEU A 82 -8.53 3.50 8.46
CA LEU A 82 -8.12 4.83 8.92
C LEU A 82 -8.77 5.20 10.26
N ARG A 83 -10.05 4.89 10.44
CA ARG A 83 -10.79 5.10 11.70
C ARG A 83 -10.17 4.32 12.85
N ARG A 84 -9.94 3.02 12.66
CA ARG A 84 -9.34 2.14 13.70
C ARG A 84 -7.95 2.59 14.15
N ASN A 85 -7.21 3.32 13.30
CA ASN A 85 -5.86 3.80 13.60
C ASN A 85 -5.81 5.30 13.97
N ASN A 86 -6.95 5.99 14.09
CA ASN A 86 -7.02 7.43 14.35
C ASN A 86 -6.29 8.28 13.28
N LEU A 87 -6.41 7.91 12.00
CA LEU A 87 -5.69 8.55 10.88
C LEU A 87 -6.59 9.39 9.96
N VAL A 88 -7.90 9.41 10.19
CA VAL A 88 -8.89 10.07 9.31
C VAL A 88 -8.57 11.54 9.06
N GLU A 89 -8.28 12.32 10.10
CA GLU A 89 -7.97 13.75 10.00
C GLU A 89 -6.72 14.08 9.17
N ARG A 90 -5.85 13.07 8.96
CA ARG A 90 -4.60 13.20 8.20
C ARG A 90 -4.72 12.62 6.79
N ALA A 91 -5.86 12.01 6.45
CA ALA A 91 -6.06 11.30 5.21
C ALA A 91 -6.95 12.09 4.25
N GLU A 92 -6.57 12.10 2.97
CA GLU A 92 -7.39 12.59 1.87
C GLU A 92 -7.49 11.47 0.84
N ILE A 93 -8.67 10.88 0.66
CA ILE A 93 -8.87 9.79 -0.30
C ILE A 93 -9.37 10.38 -1.62
N VAL A 94 -8.70 10.05 -2.72
CA VAL A 94 -9.08 10.49 -4.06
C VAL A 94 -9.21 9.30 -5.02
N PRO A 95 -10.20 9.29 -5.93
CA PRO A 95 -10.29 8.27 -6.95
C PRO A 95 -9.15 8.40 -7.98
N LEU A 96 -8.56 7.27 -8.38
CA LEU A 96 -7.56 7.20 -9.45
C LEU A 96 -8.15 6.53 -10.69
N ASN A 97 -8.17 7.25 -11.81
CA ASN A 97 -8.63 6.77 -13.11
C ASN A 97 -7.49 6.39 -14.06
N ASP A 98 -6.24 6.70 -13.67
CA ASP A 98 -5.03 6.47 -14.43
C ASP A 98 -3.83 6.23 -13.47
N PRO A 99 -2.66 5.79 -13.99
CA PRO A 99 -1.51 5.43 -13.16
C PRO A 99 -0.80 6.59 -12.45
N TYR A 100 -1.07 7.84 -12.83
CA TYR A 100 -0.39 9.03 -12.31
C TYR A 100 -1.28 9.83 -11.35
N GLY A 101 -2.58 9.93 -11.63
CA GLY A 101 -3.50 10.73 -10.83
C GLY A 101 -3.01 12.16 -10.64
N VAL A 102 -3.01 12.64 -9.39
CA VAL A 102 -2.60 14.02 -9.06
C VAL A 102 -1.08 14.23 -8.99
N THR A 103 -0.25 13.20 -9.24
CA THR A 103 1.21 13.33 -9.11
C THR A 103 1.86 14.11 -10.24
N LEU A 104 1.12 14.44 -11.31
CA LEU A 104 1.60 15.28 -12.42
C LEU A 104 1.07 16.72 -12.36
N SER A 105 0.39 17.09 -11.27
CA SER A 105 -0.07 18.46 -11.05
C SER A 105 0.96 19.25 -10.23
N GLU A 106 0.99 20.57 -10.43
CA GLU A 106 1.64 21.48 -9.46
C GLU A 106 0.89 21.39 -8.13
N GLY A 107 1.62 21.18 -7.04
CA GLY A 107 0.99 20.99 -5.74
C GLY A 107 1.96 20.63 -4.62
N CYS A 108 1.40 20.51 -3.42
CA CYS A 108 2.13 20.36 -2.16
C CYS A 108 2.66 18.95 -1.88
N ILE A 109 2.58 18.00 -2.82
CA ILE A 109 3.05 16.63 -2.61
C ILE A 109 4.57 16.62 -2.69
N GLU A 110 5.23 16.19 -1.61
CA GLU A 110 6.70 16.20 -1.50
C GLU A 110 7.32 14.82 -1.71
N ALA A 111 6.54 13.76 -1.46
CA ALA A 111 7.00 12.38 -1.59
C ALA A 111 5.90 11.43 -2.09
N LEU A 112 6.33 10.39 -2.78
CA LEU A 112 5.52 9.26 -3.22
C LEU A 112 5.99 7.99 -2.51
N ILE A 113 5.07 7.34 -1.80
CA ILE A 113 5.32 6.13 -1.04
C ILE A 113 4.88 4.94 -1.88
N VAL A 114 5.80 4.02 -2.15
CA VAL A 114 5.57 2.86 -3.01
C VAL A 114 6.13 1.59 -2.39
N SER A 115 5.59 0.46 -2.80
CA SER A 115 6.23 -0.84 -2.58
C SER A 115 7.32 -1.06 -3.62
N LYS A 116 8.23 -2.03 -3.38
CA LYS A 116 9.16 -2.52 -4.41
C LYS A 116 8.46 -2.87 -5.73
N GLU A 117 7.24 -3.41 -5.68
CA GLU A 117 6.43 -3.74 -6.88
C GLU A 117 6.14 -2.49 -7.74
N THR A 118 5.90 -1.34 -7.11
CA THR A 118 5.45 -0.11 -7.78
C THR A 118 6.55 0.95 -7.94
N GLU A 119 7.79 0.61 -7.58
CA GLU A 119 8.94 1.53 -7.67
C GLU A 119 9.22 2.00 -9.11
N ALA A 120 9.16 1.09 -10.09
CA ALA A 120 9.40 1.44 -11.49
C ALA A 120 8.42 2.54 -11.97
N ARG A 121 7.16 2.49 -11.50
CA ARG A 121 6.14 3.50 -11.81
C ARG A 121 6.41 4.83 -11.12
N ALA A 122 6.92 4.81 -9.88
CA ALA A 122 7.34 6.04 -9.21
C ALA A 122 8.47 6.75 -9.97
N ARG A 123 9.42 5.99 -10.52
CA ARG A 123 10.49 6.55 -11.36
C ARG A 123 9.93 7.12 -12.66
N GLU A 124 9.01 6.41 -13.31
CA GLU A 124 8.30 6.90 -14.50
C GLU A 124 7.56 8.21 -14.24
N ILE A 125 6.89 8.34 -13.09
CA ILE A 125 6.23 9.59 -12.66
C ILE A 125 7.24 10.73 -12.60
N ASN A 126 8.41 10.52 -12.00
CA ASN A 126 9.43 11.57 -11.92
C ASN A 126 10.02 11.95 -13.29
N LEU A 127 10.12 11.01 -14.24
CA LEU A 127 10.51 11.33 -15.61
C LEU A 127 9.48 12.26 -16.28
N LYS A 128 8.19 11.92 -16.17
CA LYS A 128 7.09 12.76 -16.70
C LYS A 128 7.01 14.12 -16.00
N ARG A 129 7.29 14.19 -14.70
CA ARG A 129 7.39 15.46 -13.98
C ARG A 129 8.50 16.34 -14.54
N ALA A 130 9.67 15.77 -14.83
CA ALA A 130 10.78 16.50 -15.44
C ALA A 130 10.43 17.04 -16.84
N GLU A 131 9.72 16.25 -17.67
CA GLU A 131 9.21 16.68 -18.97
C GLU A 131 8.25 17.87 -18.87
N LEU A 132 7.48 17.94 -17.77
CA LEU A 132 6.55 19.04 -17.47
C LEU A 132 7.19 20.20 -16.69
N GLY A 133 8.51 20.18 -16.45
CA GLY A 133 9.21 21.21 -15.66
C GLY A 133 8.92 21.18 -14.15
N LEU A 134 8.33 20.10 -13.65
CA LEU A 134 7.99 19.92 -12.24
C LEU A 134 9.17 19.32 -11.45
N GLN A 135 9.33 19.75 -10.20
CA GLN A 135 10.33 19.18 -9.30
C GLN A 135 10.05 17.69 -9.04
N PRO A 136 11.08 16.81 -9.03
CA PRO A 136 10.89 15.40 -8.75
C PRO A 136 10.36 15.19 -7.32
N LEU A 137 9.49 14.20 -7.15
CA LEU A 137 9.02 13.75 -5.85
C LEU A 137 10.10 12.90 -5.18
N HIS A 138 10.21 12.98 -3.85
CA HIS A 138 10.99 11.99 -3.10
C HIS A 138 10.30 10.63 -3.20
N ILE A 139 11.01 9.59 -3.66
CA ILE A 139 10.48 8.23 -3.69
C ILE A 139 10.88 7.52 -2.40
N VAL A 140 9.91 7.05 -1.63
CA VAL A 140 10.13 6.21 -0.46
C VAL A 140 9.63 4.81 -0.78
N VAL A 141 10.56 3.87 -0.91
CA VAL A 141 10.26 2.48 -1.23
C VAL A 141 10.19 1.66 0.05
N ILE A 142 9.17 0.82 0.17
CA ILE A 142 9.09 -0.22 1.21
C ILE A 142 9.27 -1.61 0.64
N ASP A 143 9.82 -2.50 1.47
CA ASP A 143 9.88 -3.92 1.17
C ASP A 143 8.49 -4.56 1.10
N MET A 144 8.39 -5.59 0.28
CA MET A 144 7.19 -6.43 0.23
C MET A 144 7.05 -7.23 1.53
N VAL A 145 5.83 -7.33 2.04
CA VAL A 145 5.57 -8.06 3.28
C VAL A 145 5.45 -9.56 2.98
N PRO A 146 6.26 -10.43 3.61
CA PRO A 146 6.15 -11.87 3.40
C PRO A 146 4.93 -12.45 4.11
N ALA A 147 4.34 -13.49 3.50
CA ALA A 147 3.43 -14.42 4.15
C ALA A 147 4.21 -15.45 5.00
N GLU A 148 3.50 -16.34 5.69
CA GLU A 148 4.05 -17.39 6.55
C GLU A 148 5.07 -18.29 5.84
N ASN A 149 4.86 -18.56 4.54
CA ASN A 149 5.79 -19.32 3.72
C ASN A 149 6.91 -18.48 3.08
N HIS A 150 7.17 -17.28 3.58
CA HIS A 150 8.16 -16.32 3.08
C HIS A 150 7.95 -15.80 1.64
N VAL A 151 6.88 -16.23 0.97
CA VAL A 151 6.45 -15.65 -0.31
C VAL A 151 5.59 -14.41 -0.05
N GLU A 152 5.72 -13.38 -0.87
CA GLU A 152 5.02 -12.10 -0.70
C GLU A 152 3.49 -12.26 -0.56
N ILE A 153 2.89 -11.49 0.35
CA ILE A 153 1.44 -11.40 0.47
C ILE A 153 0.86 -10.65 -0.73
N SER A 154 -0.18 -11.20 -1.34
CA SER A 154 -0.87 -10.53 -2.44
C SER A 154 -2.35 -10.86 -2.46
N THR A 155 -3.18 -9.92 -2.94
CA THR A 155 -4.61 -10.14 -3.13
C THR A 155 -4.91 -11.34 -4.00
N THR A 156 -4.10 -11.62 -5.01
CA THR A 156 -4.27 -12.82 -5.86
C THR A 156 -4.22 -14.10 -5.04
N ARG A 157 -3.25 -14.24 -4.13
CA ARG A 157 -3.12 -15.42 -3.27
C ARG A 157 -4.26 -15.53 -2.26
N ILE A 158 -4.74 -14.39 -1.74
CA ILE A 158 -5.91 -14.33 -0.86
C ILE A 158 -7.17 -14.79 -1.60
N ARG A 159 -7.41 -14.26 -2.81
CA ARG A 159 -8.55 -14.62 -3.68
C ARG A 159 -8.52 -16.08 -4.11
N ARG A 160 -7.33 -16.67 -4.26
CA ARG A 160 -7.14 -18.11 -4.54
C ARG A 160 -7.29 -18.99 -3.29
N GLY A 161 -7.47 -18.40 -2.11
CA GLY A 161 -7.55 -19.14 -0.85
C GLY A 161 -6.25 -19.81 -0.44
N GLU A 162 -5.10 -19.29 -0.89
CA GLU A 162 -3.78 -19.80 -0.49
C GLU A 162 -3.37 -19.27 0.89
N ILE A 163 -3.71 -18.01 1.16
CA ILE A 163 -3.39 -17.31 2.41
C ILE A 163 -4.56 -16.43 2.86
N ASP A 164 -4.61 -16.11 4.15
CA ASP A 164 -5.49 -15.06 4.66
C ASP A 164 -4.88 -13.64 4.50
N ARG A 165 -5.62 -12.62 4.96
CA ARG A 165 -5.21 -11.20 4.89
C ARG A 165 -4.01 -10.86 5.79
N GLU A 166 -3.64 -11.75 6.71
CA GLU A 166 -2.46 -11.64 7.56
C GLU A 166 -1.24 -12.37 7.00
N GLY A 167 -1.44 -13.15 5.92
CA GLY A 167 -0.42 -13.95 5.27
C GLY A 167 -0.28 -15.36 5.87
N LYS A 168 -1.24 -15.82 6.68
CA LYS A 168 -1.22 -17.20 7.18
C LYS A 168 -1.69 -18.15 6.09
N LEU A 169 -1.07 -19.32 6.00
CA LEU A 169 -1.45 -20.34 5.02
C LEU A 169 -2.85 -20.90 5.34
N LEU A 170 -3.73 -20.88 4.35
CA LEU A 170 -5.00 -21.58 4.44
C LEU A 170 -4.77 -23.03 4.02
N ARG A 171 -4.98 -23.97 4.94
CA ARG A 171 -4.95 -25.41 4.60
C ARG A 171 -5.99 -25.64 3.50
N ARG A 172 -5.54 -26.10 2.33
CA ARG A 172 -6.43 -26.64 1.30
C ARG A 172 -7.26 -27.72 1.98
N LYS A 173 -8.60 -27.60 2.00
CA LYS A 173 -9.45 -28.76 2.25
C LYS A 173 -9.15 -29.74 1.13
N VAL A 174 -8.27 -30.70 1.40
CA VAL A 174 -8.20 -31.91 0.59
C VAL A 174 -9.54 -32.58 0.84
N GLU A 175 -10.43 -32.61 -0.14
CA GLU A 175 -11.58 -33.49 -0.07
C GLU A 175 -11.04 -34.92 0.03
N PRO A 176 -11.28 -35.65 1.14
CA PRO A 176 -10.88 -37.03 1.22
C PRO A 176 -11.78 -37.84 0.28
N GLY A 177 -11.27 -38.32 -0.85
CA GLY A 177 -11.99 -39.34 -1.63
C GLY A 177 -11.96 -39.31 -3.14
N LYS A 178 -10.90 -38.85 -3.81
CA LYS A 178 -10.70 -39.21 -5.24
C LYS A 178 -9.52 -40.17 -5.40
N VAL A 179 -9.74 -41.40 -4.92
CA VAL A 179 -8.99 -42.56 -5.39
C VAL A 179 -9.39 -42.74 -6.86
N ARG A 180 -8.48 -42.49 -7.80
CA ARG A 180 -8.65 -42.98 -9.16
C ARG A 180 -8.32 -44.47 -9.11
N SER A 181 -9.35 -45.31 -9.03
CA SER A 181 -9.24 -46.72 -9.41
C SER A 181 -8.89 -46.76 -10.90
N PHE A 182 -7.65 -47.11 -11.21
CA PHE A 182 -7.31 -47.68 -12.51
C PHE A 182 -7.67 -49.15 -12.42
N GLU A 183 -8.90 -49.49 -12.83
CA GLU A 183 -9.23 -50.87 -13.16
C GLU A 183 -8.69 -51.20 -14.55
N GLU A 184 -8.26 -52.46 -14.64
CA GLU A 184 -7.53 -53.11 -15.71
C GLU A 184 -8.25 -53.07 -17.07
N GLN A 185 -7.47 -52.94 -18.14
CA GLN A 185 -7.82 -53.51 -19.43
C GLN A 185 -6.67 -54.44 -19.84
N VAL A 186 -6.94 -55.73 -19.69
CA VAL A 186 -6.32 -56.83 -20.44
C VAL A 186 -7.16 -57.04 -21.70
#